data_AF-A0A4R3Q5N7-F1
#
_entry.id   AF-A0A4R3Q5N7-F1
#
_cell.length_a   1.000
_cell.length_b   1.000
_cell.length_c   1.000
_cell.angle_alpha   90.00
_cell.angle_beta   90.00
_cell.angle_gamma   90.00
#
_symmetry.space_group_name_H-M   'P 1'
#
loop_
_entity.id
_entity.type
_entity.pdbx_description
1 polymer ?
#
loop_
_entity_poly.entity_id
_entity_poly.type
_entity_poly.pdbx_seq_one_letter_code
_entity_poly.pdbx_strand_id
1 'polypeptide(L)'
;MMTAILMPVAIGAAGLAVDISNVALSQQQLQEASDAAALATASALADGKIDTTAASAFAKDFLAGQMANYIGDTSALRNATTATVTKTTSGSATSYSVGVSSSYSMQLSGLAQVIGFKTTDIGAASQTTSGHQESQGALSMYLVLDRSGSMSFITEQIKSYTTKCQNYTSDNWREYPNLQSTKPCYTRKIEALKAAATGLFSALNAADTSPNHDLIRMGAVSYTDEMQKPKAINWGTGDASSYVSALPALPTGGTDASKAMETAYNALKATTDGSDTETQAHKDRNHTSFTRYIVLMTDGEMTGKSSSWNSALDQDVRNACAEAKADGIQIFTVAFMAPQKGKDLLLDCASAPGNAYQPDNMAKLVADFGEIAAKATSSLTRLTN
;
A
#
# COMPACT_ATOMS: atom_id res chain seq x y z
N MET A 1 -1.78 53.78 -27.60
CA MET A 1 -1.80 52.68 -28.58
C MET A 1 -1.23 51.36 -28.04
N MET A 2 -0.28 51.34 -27.07
CA MET A 2 0.20 50.07 -26.47
C MET A 2 -0.86 49.29 -25.69
N THR A 3 -1.79 49.96 -25.00
CA THR A 3 -2.88 49.31 -24.25
C THR A 3 -3.98 48.71 -25.12
N ALA A 4 -4.15 49.17 -26.37
CA ALA A 4 -5.19 48.68 -27.28
C ALA A 4 -4.84 47.35 -27.98
N ILE A 5 -3.54 47.00 -28.03
CA ILE A 5 -3.04 45.74 -28.61
C ILE A 5 -2.80 44.68 -27.52
N LEU A 6 -2.43 45.10 -26.30
CA LEU A 6 -2.20 44.17 -25.18
C LEU A 6 -3.49 43.51 -24.68
N MET A 7 -4.63 44.19 -24.75
CA MET A 7 -5.90 43.68 -24.21
C MET A 7 -6.47 42.51 -25.03
N PRO A 8 -6.53 42.54 -26.38
CA PRO A 8 -6.88 41.36 -27.19
C PRO A 8 -5.90 40.19 -27.03
N VAL A 9 -4.59 40.46 -26.90
CA VAL A 9 -3.57 39.41 -26.73
C VAL A 9 -3.68 38.73 -25.36
N ALA A 10 -3.93 39.49 -24.29
CA ALA A 10 -4.15 38.94 -22.95
C ALA A 10 -5.45 38.11 -22.86
N ILE A 11 -6.53 38.56 -23.51
CA ILE A 11 -7.80 37.83 -23.59
C ILE A 11 -7.63 36.54 -24.42
N GLY A 12 -6.89 36.58 -25.53
CA GLY A 12 -6.55 35.41 -26.32
C GLY A 12 -5.69 34.38 -25.57
N ALA A 13 -4.69 34.84 -24.81
CA ALA A 13 -3.86 33.97 -23.96
C ALA A 13 -4.64 33.34 -22.79
N ALA A 14 -5.56 34.09 -22.17
CA ALA A 14 -6.43 33.58 -21.12
C ALA A 14 -7.45 32.54 -21.66
N GLY A 15 -8.00 32.75 -22.85
CA GLY A 15 -8.87 31.77 -23.51
C GLY A 15 -8.16 30.45 -23.81
N LEU A 16 -6.94 30.53 -24.35
CA LEU A 16 -6.10 29.35 -24.59
C LEU A 16 -5.72 28.59 -23.30
N ALA A 17 -5.52 29.30 -22.18
CA ALA A 17 -5.21 28.66 -20.89
C ALA A 17 -6.38 27.85 -20.32
N VAL A 18 -7.61 28.34 -20.50
CA VAL A 18 -8.84 27.61 -20.11
C VAL A 18 -9.03 26.39 -21.00
N ASP A 19 -8.82 26.55 -22.32
CA ASP A 19 -8.92 25.45 -23.27
C ASP A 19 -7.87 24.36 -23.03
N ILE A 20 -6.61 24.71 -22.71
CA ILE A 20 -5.57 23.73 -22.32
C ILE A 20 -5.97 22.97 -21.06
N SER A 21 -6.56 23.65 -20.08
CA SER A 21 -7.00 23.03 -18.83
C SER A 21 -8.16 22.06 -19.07
N ASN A 22 -9.09 22.42 -19.94
CA ASN A 22 -10.19 21.55 -20.37
C ASN A 22 -9.70 20.36 -21.19
N VAL A 23 -8.71 20.55 -22.08
CA VAL A 23 -8.05 19.46 -22.82
C VAL A 23 -7.37 18.47 -21.89
N ALA A 24 -6.61 18.96 -20.91
CA ALA A 24 -5.95 18.10 -19.92
C ALA A 24 -6.97 17.30 -19.09
N LEU A 25 -8.06 17.95 -18.66
CA LEU A 25 -9.14 17.29 -17.92
C LEU A 25 -9.84 16.23 -18.77
N SER A 26 -10.19 16.54 -20.02
CA SER A 26 -10.83 15.61 -20.96
C SER A 26 -9.92 14.44 -21.33
N GLN A 27 -8.61 14.65 -21.41
CA GLN A 27 -7.64 13.57 -21.62
C GLN A 27 -7.57 12.64 -20.41
N GLN A 28 -7.53 13.18 -19.19
CA GLN A 28 -7.54 12.39 -17.96
C GLN A 28 -8.83 11.56 -17.85
N GLN A 29 -9.99 12.17 -18.09
CA GLN A 29 -11.27 11.47 -18.04
C GLN A 29 -11.38 10.35 -19.10
N LEU A 30 -10.86 10.58 -20.31
CA LEU A 30 -10.84 9.57 -21.36
C LEU A 30 -9.89 8.41 -21.02
N GLN A 31 -8.77 8.69 -20.37
CA GLN A 31 -7.83 7.67 -19.90
C GLN A 31 -8.45 6.82 -18.78
N GLU A 32 -9.03 7.45 -17.75
CA GLU A 32 -9.72 6.75 -16.65
C GLU A 32 -10.87 5.89 -17.15
N ALA A 33 -11.66 6.40 -18.11
CA ALA A 33 -12.75 5.64 -18.72
C ALA A 33 -12.24 4.48 -19.59
N SER A 34 -11.10 4.64 -20.27
CA SER A 34 -10.46 3.58 -21.07
C SER A 34 -9.88 2.47 -20.20
N ASP A 35 -9.24 2.82 -19.08
CA ASP A 35 -8.71 1.87 -18.10
C ASP A 35 -9.84 1.08 -17.42
N ALA A 36 -10.92 1.77 -17.06
CA ALA A 36 -12.12 1.13 -16.51
C ALA A 36 -12.80 0.20 -17.53
N ALA A 37 -12.89 0.60 -18.81
CA ALA A 37 -13.45 -0.22 -19.88
C ALA A 37 -12.60 -1.47 -20.16
N ALA A 38 -11.29 -1.32 -20.20
CA ALA A 38 -10.36 -2.41 -20.40
C ALA A 38 -10.45 -3.41 -19.23
N LEU A 39 -10.43 -2.93 -17.97
CA LEU A 39 -10.56 -3.75 -16.77
C LEU A 39 -11.93 -4.46 -16.67
N ALA A 40 -13.03 -3.75 -16.93
CA ALA A 40 -14.37 -4.32 -16.88
C ALA A 40 -14.56 -5.43 -17.93
N THR A 41 -14.04 -5.23 -19.14
CA THR A 41 -14.07 -6.22 -20.21
C THR A 41 -13.22 -7.43 -19.86
N ALA A 42 -12.03 -7.20 -19.31
CA ALA A 42 -11.13 -8.24 -18.88
C ALA A 42 -11.76 -9.09 -17.76
N SER A 43 -12.38 -8.47 -16.75
CA SER A 43 -13.12 -9.16 -15.69
C SER A 43 -14.32 -9.94 -16.22
N ALA A 44 -15.11 -9.37 -17.13
CA ALA A 44 -16.27 -10.04 -17.70
C ALA A 44 -15.90 -11.26 -18.56
N LEU A 45 -14.75 -11.22 -19.25
CA LEU A 45 -14.17 -12.36 -19.97
C LEU A 45 -13.67 -13.45 -19.01
N ALA A 46 -13.04 -13.05 -17.90
CA ALA A 46 -12.54 -13.98 -16.88
C ALA A 46 -13.68 -14.70 -16.13
N ASP A 47 -14.78 -13.99 -15.85
CA ASP A 47 -15.99 -14.53 -15.22
C ASP A 47 -16.85 -15.39 -16.19
N GLY A 48 -16.49 -15.45 -17.48
CA GLY A 48 -17.26 -16.14 -18.52
C GLY A 48 -18.62 -15.49 -18.84
N LYS A 49 -18.83 -14.24 -18.42
CA LYS A 49 -20.07 -13.48 -18.67
C LYS A 49 -20.20 -13.02 -20.12
N ILE A 50 -19.07 -12.81 -20.79
CA ILE A 50 -18.97 -12.47 -22.20
C ILE A 50 -17.91 -13.34 -22.88
N ASP A 51 -18.02 -13.53 -24.19
CA ASP A 51 -17.01 -14.24 -24.98
C ASP A 51 -16.09 -13.24 -25.72
N THR A 52 -15.04 -13.76 -26.38
CA THR A 52 -14.08 -12.93 -27.10
C THR A 52 -14.70 -12.20 -28.31
N THR A 53 -15.85 -12.67 -28.81
CA THR A 53 -16.54 -12.04 -29.94
C THR A 53 -17.36 -10.82 -29.50
N ALA A 54 -17.97 -10.87 -28.31
CA ALA A 54 -18.70 -9.77 -27.70
C ALA A 54 -17.79 -8.76 -26.98
N ALA A 55 -16.56 -9.13 -26.61
CA ALA A 55 -15.67 -8.32 -25.80
C ALA A 55 -15.30 -6.96 -26.41
N SER A 56 -15.08 -6.89 -27.72
CA SER A 56 -14.77 -5.61 -28.38
C SER A 56 -15.98 -4.66 -28.34
N ALA A 57 -17.20 -5.17 -28.54
CA ALA A 57 -18.42 -4.39 -28.43
C ALA A 57 -18.68 -3.94 -26.98
N PHE A 58 -18.49 -4.84 -26.02
CA PHE A 58 -18.63 -4.56 -24.59
C PHE A 58 -17.67 -3.46 -24.11
N ALA A 59 -16.39 -3.51 -24.51
CA ALA A 59 -15.41 -2.48 -24.16
C ALA A 59 -15.81 -1.10 -24.71
N LYS A 60 -16.26 -1.06 -25.98
CA LYS A 60 -16.72 0.19 -26.62
C LYS A 60 -17.97 0.75 -25.95
N ASP A 61 -18.91 -0.12 -25.58
CA ASP A 61 -20.17 0.27 -24.94
C ASP A 61 -19.95 0.73 -23.49
N PHE A 62 -19.04 0.08 -22.76
CA PHE A 62 -18.65 0.48 -21.42
C PHE A 62 -17.96 1.85 -21.42
N LEU A 63 -16.99 2.05 -22.32
CA LEU A 63 -16.31 3.34 -22.49
C LEU A 63 -17.30 4.46 -22.85
N ALA A 64 -18.18 4.20 -23.81
CA ALA A 64 -19.24 5.14 -24.20
C ALA A 64 -20.18 5.45 -23.03
N GLY A 65 -20.52 4.46 -22.21
CA GLY A 65 -21.35 4.64 -21.01
C GLY A 65 -20.68 5.48 -19.92
N GLN A 66 -19.39 5.28 -19.67
CA GLN A 66 -18.61 6.11 -18.74
C GLN A 66 -18.49 7.56 -19.22
N MET A 67 -18.36 7.74 -20.53
CA MET A 67 -18.16 9.06 -21.14
C MET A 67 -19.46 9.80 -21.43
N ALA A 68 -20.62 9.15 -21.33
CA ALA A 68 -21.93 9.73 -21.66
C ALA A 68 -22.30 10.99 -20.85
N ASN A 69 -21.74 11.17 -19.66
CA ASN A 69 -21.95 12.36 -18.83
C ASN A 69 -21.04 13.54 -19.22
N TYR A 70 -20.04 13.30 -20.07
CA TYR A 70 -18.97 14.26 -20.39
C TYR A 70 -18.97 14.66 -21.87
N ILE A 71 -19.47 13.79 -22.76
CA ILE A 71 -19.59 14.06 -24.20
C ILE A 71 -21.03 13.86 -24.68
N GLY A 72 -21.51 14.77 -25.53
CA GLY A 72 -22.90 14.77 -26.00
C GLY A 72 -23.22 13.67 -27.02
N ASP A 73 -22.27 13.31 -27.89
CA ASP A 73 -22.41 12.23 -28.86
C ASP A 73 -21.34 11.15 -28.64
N THR A 74 -21.73 10.06 -28.00
CA THR A 74 -20.86 8.91 -27.73
C THR A 74 -20.70 8.00 -28.94
N SER A 75 -21.47 8.19 -30.03
CA SER A 75 -21.40 7.33 -31.22
C SER A 75 -20.12 7.55 -32.01
N ALA A 76 -19.65 8.81 -32.11
CA ALA A 76 -18.36 9.15 -32.70
C ALA A 76 -17.20 8.56 -31.89
N LEU A 77 -17.25 8.66 -30.55
CA LEU A 77 -16.26 8.06 -29.66
C LEU A 77 -16.23 6.53 -29.81
N ARG A 78 -17.40 5.89 -29.81
CA ARG A 78 -17.54 4.42 -29.96
C ARG A 78 -16.96 3.91 -31.27
N ASN A 79 -17.17 4.65 -32.37
CA ASN A 79 -16.66 4.30 -33.70
C ASN A 79 -15.14 4.52 -33.82
N ALA A 80 -14.61 5.57 -33.18
CA ALA A 80 -13.18 5.86 -33.12
C ALA A 80 -12.42 5.00 -32.08
N THR A 81 -13.14 4.26 -31.23
CA THR A 81 -12.56 3.35 -30.25
C THR A 81 -12.18 2.02 -30.91
N THR A 82 -10.91 1.64 -30.80
CA THR A 82 -10.39 0.34 -31.18
C THR A 82 -10.13 -0.49 -29.92
N ALA A 83 -10.89 -1.59 -29.77
CA ALA A 83 -10.72 -2.55 -28.69
C ALA A 83 -10.15 -3.86 -29.25
N THR A 84 -8.93 -4.22 -28.84
CA THR A 84 -8.22 -5.44 -29.23
C THR A 84 -8.29 -6.45 -28.09
N VAL A 85 -8.68 -7.69 -28.41
CA VAL A 85 -8.80 -8.77 -27.42
C VAL A 85 -7.97 -9.96 -27.87
N THR A 86 -6.93 -10.29 -27.13
CA THR A 86 -6.04 -11.42 -27.39
C THR A 86 -6.27 -12.48 -26.34
N LYS A 87 -6.85 -13.61 -26.74
CA LYS A 87 -6.96 -14.80 -25.90
C LYS A 87 -5.67 -15.63 -26.01
N THR A 88 -5.03 -15.90 -24.88
CA THR A 88 -3.86 -16.78 -24.79
C THR A 88 -4.21 -17.98 -23.93
N THR A 89 -4.05 -19.18 -24.47
CA THR A 89 -4.30 -20.44 -23.73
C THR A 89 -2.97 -21.12 -23.44
N SER A 90 -2.69 -21.38 -22.16
CA SER A 90 -1.54 -22.17 -21.72
C SER A 90 -2.00 -23.23 -20.73
N GLY A 91 -1.99 -24.50 -21.13
CA GLY A 91 -2.51 -25.60 -20.31
C GLY A 91 -4.02 -25.51 -20.08
N SER A 92 -4.46 -25.58 -18.82
CA SER A 92 -5.86 -25.46 -18.37
C SER A 92 -6.30 -24.00 -18.12
N ALA A 93 -5.39 -23.03 -18.22
CA ALA A 93 -5.67 -21.62 -17.94
C ALA A 93 -5.83 -20.79 -19.23
N THR A 94 -6.81 -19.88 -19.20
CA THR A 94 -7.06 -18.91 -20.28
C THR A 94 -6.84 -17.50 -19.77
N SER A 95 -5.99 -16.73 -20.46
CA SER A 95 -5.84 -15.29 -20.26
C SER A 95 -6.37 -14.49 -21.45
N TYR A 96 -6.83 -13.28 -21.17
CA TYR A 96 -7.44 -12.34 -22.09
C TYR A 96 -6.76 -10.97 -21.94
N SER A 97 -5.96 -10.58 -22.92
CA SER A 97 -5.44 -9.21 -23.00
C SER A 97 -6.45 -8.34 -23.74
N VAL A 98 -6.94 -7.28 -23.10
CA VAL A 98 -7.86 -6.29 -23.65
C VAL A 98 -7.16 -4.93 -23.73
N GLY A 99 -6.83 -4.51 -24.94
CA GLY A 99 -6.42 -3.14 -25.25
C GLY A 99 -7.62 -2.30 -25.66
N VAL A 100 -7.77 -1.09 -25.11
CA VAL A 100 -8.79 -0.12 -25.52
C VAL A 100 -8.07 1.19 -25.85
N SER A 101 -8.12 1.57 -27.12
CA SER A 101 -7.63 2.87 -27.59
C SER A 101 -8.79 3.67 -28.14
N SER A 102 -8.89 4.94 -27.77
CA SER A 102 -9.98 5.80 -28.19
C SER A 102 -9.49 7.20 -28.46
N SER A 103 -10.14 7.88 -29.39
CA SER A 103 -9.89 9.29 -29.67
C SER A 103 -11.17 9.99 -30.05
N TYR A 104 -11.30 11.26 -29.68
CA TYR A 104 -12.38 12.12 -30.16
C TYR A 104 -11.91 13.57 -30.31
N SER A 105 -12.53 14.28 -31.24
CA SER A 105 -12.24 15.69 -31.49
C SER A 105 -13.10 16.57 -30.58
N MET A 106 -12.46 17.38 -29.75
CA MET A 106 -13.14 18.35 -28.88
C MET A 106 -13.20 19.73 -29.55
N GLN A 107 -14.33 20.42 -29.44
CA GLN A 107 -14.47 21.81 -29.86
C GLN A 107 -13.86 22.74 -28.82
N LEU A 108 -13.01 23.65 -29.26
CA LEU A 108 -12.39 24.66 -28.40
C LEU A 108 -13.35 25.83 -28.17
N SER A 109 -13.10 26.63 -27.13
CA SER A 109 -13.94 27.77 -26.77
C SER A 109 -14.10 28.78 -27.92
N GLY A 110 -15.18 29.56 -27.92
CA GLY A 110 -15.45 30.56 -28.95
C GLY A 110 -14.31 31.59 -29.11
N LEU A 111 -13.52 31.83 -28.07
CA LEU A 111 -12.34 32.71 -28.14
C LEU A 111 -11.18 32.07 -28.91
N ALA A 112 -10.95 30.76 -28.77
CA ALA A 112 -9.97 30.02 -29.57
C ALA A 112 -10.37 29.91 -31.06
N GLN A 113 -11.67 29.84 -31.33
CA GLN A 113 -12.19 29.80 -32.70
C GLN A 113 -11.98 31.14 -33.44
N VAL A 114 -12.06 32.27 -32.73
CA VAL A 114 -11.81 33.62 -33.27
C VAL A 114 -10.35 33.80 -33.74
N ILE A 115 -9.41 33.07 -33.14
CA ILE A 115 -7.97 33.08 -33.50
C ILE A 115 -7.56 31.90 -34.40
N GLY A 116 -8.53 31.13 -34.93
CA GLY A 116 -8.31 30.11 -35.96
C GLY A 116 -8.24 28.66 -35.48
N PHE A 117 -8.29 28.39 -34.17
CA PHE A 117 -8.28 27.04 -33.61
C PHE A 117 -9.70 26.54 -33.37
N LYS A 118 -10.18 25.63 -34.22
CA LYS A 118 -11.58 25.15 -34.19
C LYS A 118 -11.79 23.87 -33.39
N THR A 119 -10.85 22.93 -33.49
CA THR A 119 -10.94 21.60 -32.86
C THR A 119 -9.55 21.11 -32.46
N THR A 120 -9.48 20.25 -31.45
CA THR A 120 -8.28 19.50 -31.08
C THR A 120 -8.61 18.03 -30.87
N ASP A 121 -7.73 17.13 -31.28
CA ASP A 121 -7.91 15.69 -31.11
C ASP A 121 -7.35 15.26 -29.75
N ILE A 122 -8.17 14.55 -28.98
CA ILE A 122 -7.79 13.95 -27.70
C ILE A 122 -7.76 12.44 -27.89
N GLY A 123 -6.62 11.81 -27.59
CA GLY A 123 -6.43 10.37 -27.66
C GLY A 123 -6.04 9.78 -26.31
N ALA A 124 -6.54 8.58 -26.01
CA ALA A 124 -6.16 7.75 -24.87
C ALA A 124 -5.94 6.31 -25.34
N ALA A 125 -4.95 5.64 -24.78
CA ALA A 125 -4.68 4.23 -25.04
C ALA A 125 -4.45 3.50 -23.72
N SER A 126 -5.17 2.41 -23.52
CA SER A 126 -5.10 1.54 -22.36
C SER A 126 -4.88 0.11 -22.81
N GLN A 127 -4.06 -0.64 -22.07
CA GLN A 127 -3.89 -2.07 -22.25
C GLN A 127 -4.01 -2.73 -20.89
N THR A 128 -4.91 -3.70 -20.78
CA THR A 128 -5.13 -4.50 -19.57
C THR A 128 -5.12 -5.97 -19.94
N THR A 129 -4.73 -6.85 -19.03
CA THR A 129 -4.80 -8.29 -19.28
C THR A 129 -5.43 -8.97 -18.08
N SER A 130 -6.61 -9.60 -18.26
CA SER A 130 -7.16 -10.52 -17.26
C SER A 130 -6.68 -11.93 -17.57
N GLY A 131 -5.91 -12.51 -16.68
CA GLY A 131 -5.55 -13.91 -16.77
C GLY A 131 -5.32 -14.47 -15.40
N HIS A 132 -5.84 -15.67 -15.16
CA HIS A 132 -5.18 -16.59 -14.24
C HIS A 132 -3.83 -16.95 -14.88
N GLN A 133 -2.83 -16.08 -14.66
CA GLN A 133 -1.45 -16.46 -14.91
C GLN A 133 -0.99 -17.30 -13.72
N GLU A 134 -0.38 -18.45 -14.00
CA GLU A 134 0.57 -19.11 -13.10
C GLU A 134 1.84 -18.26 -12.88
N SER A 135 1.68 -16.96 -12.67
CA SER A 135 2.55 -16.22 -11.79
C SER A 135 1.67 -15.81 -10.63
N GLN A 136 1.31 -16.77 -9.77
CA GLN A 136 0.88 -16.43 -8.44
C GLN A 136 2.02 -15.60 -7.85
N GLY A 137 1.79 -14.30 -7.71
CA GLY A 137 2.71 -13.49 -6.93
C GLY A 137 2.69 -14.06 -5.52
N ALA A 138 3.86 -14.19 -4.93
CA ALA A 138 3.99 -14.56 -3.53
C ALA A 138 4.58 -13.39 -2.74
N LEU A 139 4.62 -13.49 -1.42
CA LEU A 139 5.31 -12.50 -0.60
C LEU A 139 6.01 -13.11 0.61
N SER A 140 7.12 -12.49 0.98
CA SER A 140 7.79 -12.68 2.27
C SER A 140 7.67 -11.40 3.08
N MET A 141 7.13 -11.47 4.29
CA MET A 141 6.99 -10.31 5.17
C MET A 141 7.70 -10.53 6.50
N TYR A 142 8.34 -9.50 7.05
CA TYR A 142 8.91 -9.53 8.38
C TYR A 142 8.38 -8.39 9.25
N LEU A 143 7.79 -8.72 10.39
CA LEU A 143 7.32 -7.72 11.35
C LEU A 143 8.44 -7.35 12.33
N VAL A 144 8.68 -6.05 12.50
CA VAL A 144 9.64 -5.48 13.45
C VAL A 144 8.87 -4.56 14.39
N LEU A 145 8.56 -5.06 15.59
CA LEU A 145 7.55 -4.46 16.46
C LEU A 145 8.12 -3.96 17.78
N ASP A 146 7.91 -2.69 18.05
CA ASP A 146 8.23 -2.09 19.35
C ASP A 146 7.37 -2.69 20.47
N ARG A 147 8.03 -3.10 21.54
CA ARG A 147 7.41 -3.51 22.82
C ARG A 147 8.14 -2.88 24.00
N SER A 148 8.62 -1.64 23.86
CA SER A 148 9.23 -0.82 24.90
C SER A 148 8.22 -0.44 25.99
N GLY A 149 8.71 0.17 27.08
CA GLY A 149 7.88 0.60 28.19
C GLY A 149 6.75 1.56 27.80
N SER A 150 6.97 2.44 26.82
CA SER A 150 5.93 3.37 26.33
C SER A 150 4.75 2.65 25.68
N MET A 151 4.95 1.43 25.16
CA MET A 151 3.87 0.59 24.64
C MET A 151 2.91 0.10 25.73
N SER A 152 3.27 0.20 27.02
CA SER A 152 2.35 -0.04 28.15
C SER A 152 1.39 1.12 28.39
N PHE A 153 1.59 2.28 27.77
CA PHE A 153 0.79 3.47 28.03
C PHE A 153 -0.60 3.33 27.45
N ILE A 154 -1.55 3.99 28.09
CA ILE A 154 -2.94 4.02 27.65
C ILE A 154 -3.10 4.80 26.35
N THR A 155 -4.12 4.42 25.60
CA THR A 155 -4.70 5.20 24.51
C THR A 155 -5.97 5.91 25.01
N GLU A 156 -6.58 6.73 24.17
CA GLU A 156 -7.89 7.34 24.47
C GLU A 156 -9.06 6.34 24.43
N GLN A 157 -8.84 5.14 23.87
CA GLN A 157 -9.87 4.12 23.74
C GLN A 157 -10.22 3.51 25.10
N ILE A 158 -11.48 3.64 25.51
CA ILE A 158 -11.97 2.99 26.74
C ILE A 158 -12.22 1.50 26.46
N LYS A 159 -11.55 0.66 27.24
CA LYS A 159 -11.73 -0.80 27.24
C LYS A 159 -12.91 -1.23 28.11
N SER A 160 -13.08 -0.61 29.27
CA SER A 160 -14.20 -0.90 30.18
C SER A 160 -14.45 0.22 31.19
N TYR A 161 -15.73 0.56 31.40
CA TYR A 161 -16.18 1.45 32.48
C TYR A 161 -16.34 0.72 33.81
N THR A 162 -16.42 -0.60 33.82
CA THR A 162 -16.77 -1.40 34.99
C THR A 162 -15.57 -2.11 35.61
N THR A 163 -14.54 -2.40 34.83
CA THR A 163 -13.31 -3.07 35.27
C THR A 163 -12.22 -2.04 35.58
N LYS A 164 -11.45 -2.25 36.66
CA LYS A 164 -10.26 -1.45 36.97
C LYS A 164 -9.04 -2.01 36.24
N CYS A 165 -8.12 -1.15 35.82
CA CYS A 165 -6.79 -1.57 35.39
C CYS A 165 -5.74 -0.50 35.67
N GLN A 166 -4.46 -0.86 35.51
CA GLN A 166 -3.35 0.06 35.65
C GLN A 166 -3.23 0.92 34.40
N ASN A 167 -3.56 2.21 34.55
CA ASN A 167 -3.56 3.21 33.48
C ASN A 167 -2.22 3.95 33.44
N TYR A 168 -1.20 3.29 32.89
CA TYR A 168 0.13 3.87 32.77
C TYR A 168 0.16 5.02 31.74
N THR A 169 0.92 6.05 32.07
CA THR A 169 1.24 7.22 31.24
C THR A 169 2.71 7.57 31.47
N SER A 170 3.27 8.50 30.70
CA SER A 170 4.61 9.02 30.93
C SER A 170 4.80 9.53 32.36
N ASP A 171 3.79 10.21 32.90
CA ASP A 171 3.90 10.98 34.14
C ASP A 171 3.92 10.09 35.39
N ASN A 172 3.27 8.92 35.30
CA ASN A 172 3.17 7.96 36.39
C ASN A 172 4.03 6.71 36.20
N TRP A 173 4.83 6.65 35.13
CA TRP A 173 5.62 5.44 34.79
C TRP A 173 6.60 5.00 35.89
N ARG A 174 7.07 5.94 36.72
CA ARG A 174 7.92 5.68 37.89
C ARG A 174 7.29 4.72 38.92
N GLU A 175 5.97 4.51 38.88
CA GLU A 175 5.24 3.63 39.79
C GLU A 175 5.20 2.17 39.31
N TYR A 176 5.77 1.86 38.14
CA TYR A 176 5.84 0.51 37.61
C TYR A 176 6.58 -0.47 38.56
N PRO A 177 6.09 -1.71 38.76
CA PRO A 177 4.88 -2.31 38.21
C PRO A 177 3.63 -2.12 39.09
N ASN A 178 3.69 -1.28 40.11
CA ASN A 178 2.74 -1.25 41.24
C ASN A 178 1.73 -0.09 41.19
N LEU A 179 1.50 0.52 40.03
CA LEU A 179 0.49 1.58 39.88
C LEU A 179 -0.88 1.11 40.34
N GLN A 180 -1.58 1.92 41.13
CA GLN A 180 -2.93 1.60 41.59
C GLN A 180 -3.91 1.53 40.41
N SER A 181 -4.74 0.48 40.36
CA SER A 181 -5.72 0.33 39.28
C SER A 181 -6.92 1.28 39.45
N THR A 182 -7.28 1.98 38.37
CA THR A 182 -8.35 3.00 38.34
C THR A 182 -9.42 2.68 37.30
N LYS A 183 -10.54 3.43 37.31
CA LYS A 183 -11.59 3.41 36.29
C LYS A 183 -11.68 4.78 35.60
N PRO A 184 -12.06 4.85 34.31
CA PRO A 184 -12.27 3.72 33.40
C PRO A 184 -10.94 3.01 33.07
N CYS A 185 -11.03 1.75 32.64
CA CYS A 185 -9.87 1.03 32.11
C CYS A 185 -9.71 1.38 30.63
N TYR A 186 -8.54 1.86 30.24
CA TYR A 186 -8.21 2.20 28.86
C TYR A 186 -7.44 1.08 28.18
N THR A 187 -7.56 0.99 26.85
CA THR A 187 -6.76 0.10 26.01
C THR A 187 -5.33 0.61 25.95
N ARG A 188 -4.35 -0.27 26.14
CA ARG A 188 -2.92 0.09 26.03
C ARG A 188 -2.45 0.10 24.59
N LYS A 189 -1.37 0.82 24.30
CA LYS A 189 -0.79 0.84 22.94
C LYS A 189 -0.40 -0.56 22.45
N ILE A 190 0.18 -1.40 23.31
CA ILE A 190 0.51 -2.79 22.98
C ILE A 190 -0.74 -3.64 22.66
N GLU A 191 -1.87 -3.38 23.31
CA GLU A 191 -3.13 -4.06 23.01
C GLU A 191 -3.70 -3.61 21.65
N ALA A 192 -3.60 -2.31 21.34
CA ALA A 192 -3.96 -1.77 20.04
C ALA A 192 -3.11 -2.35 18.91
N LEU A 193 -1.78 -2.45 19.12
CA LEU A 193 -0.86 -3.11 18.18
C LEU A 193 -1.25 -4.56 17.91
N LYS A 194 -1.52 -5.34 18.96
CA LYS A 194 -1.96 -6.73 18.79
C LYS A 194 -3.22 -6.84 17.96
N ALA A 195 -4.22 -5.99 18.21
CA ALA A 195 -5.46 -5.97 17.45
C ALA A 195 -5.25 -5.62 15.97
N ALA A 196 -4.42 -4.60 15.69
CA ALA A 196 -4.08 -4.20 14.33
C ALA A 196 -3.33 -5.29 13.57
N ALA A 197 -2.36 -5.93 14.22
CA ALA A 197 -1.63 -7.07 13.66
C ALA A 197 -2.55 -8.28 13.41
N THR A 198 -3.51 -8.57 14.31
CA THR A 198 -4.52 -9.61 14.06
C THR A 198 -5.31 -9.32 12.78
N GLY A 199 -5.71 -8.07 12.55
CA GLY A 199 -6.38 -7.66 11.30
C GLY A 199 -5.51 -7.90 10.06
N LEU A 200 -4.23 -7.52 10.13
CA LEU A 200 -3.25 -7.80 9.07
C LEU A 200 -3.14 -9.31 8.77
N PHE A 201 -3.02 -10.15 9.80
CA PHE A 201 -2.92 -11.60 9.61
C PHE A 201 -4.18 -12.19 8.99
N SER A 202 -5.36 -11.75 9.42
CA SER A 202 -6.62 -12.18 8.83
C SER A 202 -6.72 -11.80 7.35
N ALA A 203 -6.32 -10.58 6.99
CA ALA A 203 -6.32 -10.11 5.61
C ALA A 203 -5.32 -10.87 4.73
N LEU A 204 -4.10 -11.11 5.24
CA LEU A 204 -3.08 -11.91 4.56
C LEU A 204 -3.56 -13.36 4.35
N ASN A 205 -4.09 -14.01 5.39
CA ASN A 205 -4.62 -15.37 5.27
C ASN A 205 -5.80 -15.47 4.29
N ALA A 206 -6.66 -14.45 4.23
CA ALA A 206 -7.76 -14.40 3.29
C ALA A 206 -7.30 -14.19 1.84
N ALA A 207 -6.19 -13.48 1.64
CA ALA A 207 -5.60 -13.27 0.32
C ALA A 207 -4.80 -14.47 -0.19
N ASP A 208 -4.30 -15.33 0.70
CA ASP A 208 -3.67 -16.59 0.33
C ASP A 208 -4.73 -17.65 0.00
N THR A 209 -5.20 -17.62 -1.25
CA THR A 209 -6.20 -18.56 -1.77
C THR A 209 -5.60 -19.88 -2.23
N SER A 210 -4.31 -20.14 -2.00
CA SER A 210 -3.72 -21.39 -2.43
C SER A 210 -4.22 -22.55 -1.57
N PRO A 211 -4.33 -23.78 -2.12
CA PRO A 211 -4.83 -24.93 -1.36
C PRO A 211 -4.02 -25.25 -0.10
N ASN A 212 -2.76 -24.82 -0.02
CA ASN A 212 -1.83 -25.12 1.06
C ASN A 212 -1.37 -23.89 1.87
N HIS A 213 -1.95 -22.71 1.62
CA HIS A 213 -1.48 -21.42 2.18
C HIS A 213 0.03 -21.21 2.01
N ASP A 214 0.47 -21.37 0.77
CA ASP A 214 1.87 -21.30 0.37
C ASP A 214 2.20 -20.08 -0.47
N LEU A 215 1.39 -19.02 -0.47
CA LEU A 215 1.75 -17.75 -1.12
C LEU A 215 2.47 -16.79 -0.19
N ILE A 216 2.28 -16.96 1.11
CA ILE A 216 2.76 -16.03 2.12
C ILE A 216 3.79 -16.71 3.01
N ARG A 217 4.94 -16.07 3.18
CA ARG A 217 5.88 -16.41 4.24
C ARG A 217 6.01 -15.24 5.18
N MET A 218 6.03 -15.49 6.49
CA MET A 218 6.13 -14.41 7.46
C MET A 218 7.02 -14.71 8.66
N GLY A 219 7.83 -13.74 9.03
CA GLY A 219 8.64 -13.71 10.25
C GLY A 219 8.22 -12.57 11.17
N ALA A 220 8.67 -12.61 12.42
CA ALA A 220 8.40 -11.54 13.37
C ALA A 220 9.50 -11.43 14.42
N VAL A 221 9.83 -10.20 14.79
CA VAL A 221 10.70 -9.86 15.91
C VAL A 221 10.12 -8.66 16.64
N SER A 222 10.38 -8.61 17.93
CA SER A 222 10.06 -7.46 18.76
C SER A 222 11.30 -6.95 19.47
N TYR A 223 11.24 -5.71 19.95
CA TYR A 223 12.38 -5.08 20.61
C TYR A 223 11.96 -4.14 21.74
N THR A 224 12.87 -3.98 22.69
CA THR A 224 12.91 -2.93 23.71
C THR A 224 14.21 -2.17 23.49
N ASP A 225 14.95 -1.83 24.55
CA ASP A 225 16.39 -1.56 24.53
C ASP A 225 17.24 -2.77 24.09
N GLU A 226 16.63 -3.95 23.96
CA GLU A 226 17.24 -5.16 23.45
C GLU A 226 16.30 -5.89 22.49
N MET A 227 16.87 -6.53 21.47
CA MET A 227 16.11 -7.40 20.57
C MET A 227 15.66 -8.68 21.30
N GLN A 228 14.42 -9.07 21.03
CA GLN A 228 13.82 -10.27 21.59
C GLN A 228 14.06 -11.45 20.68
N LYS A 229 13.91 -12.68 21.21
CA LYS A 229 14.09 -13.89 20.40
C LYS A 229 13.19 -13.82 19.15
N PRO A 230 13.75 -13.83 17.93
CA PRO A 230 12.95 -13.70 16.71
C PRO A 230 12.23 -15.00 16.37
N LYS A 231 11.20 -14.89 15.53
CA LYS A 231 10.62 -15.99 14.77
C LYS A 231 11.14 -15.93 13.34
N ALA A 232 11.75 -17.04 12.91
CA ALA A 232 12.19 -17.20 11.54
C ALA A 232 10.98 -17.12 10.59
N ILE A 233 11.26 -16.72 9.34
CA ILE A 233 10.24 -16.70 8.29
C ILE A 233 9.78 -18.14 8.00
N ASN A 234 8.47 -18.35 8.02
CA ASN A 234 7.84 -19.65 7.73
C ASN A 234 6.58 -19.48 6.87
N TRP A 235 6.09 -20.56 6.26
CA TRP A 235 4.87 -20.54 5.46
C TRP A 235 3.64 -20.19 6.30
N GLY A 236 2.77 -19.34 5.74
CA GLY A 236 1.59 -18.79 6.39
C GLY A 236 1.92 -17.75 7.45
N THR A 237 0.89 -17.32 8.18
CA THR A 237 1.00 -16.27 9.20
C THR A 237 1.06 -16.79 10.64
N GLY A 238 0.90 -18.10 10.85
CA GLY A 238 0.63 -18.70 12.16
C GLY A 238 1.73 -18.45 13.21
N ASP A 239 3.00 -18.61 12.84
CA ASP A 239 4.13 -18.41 13.76
C ASP A 239 4.26 -16.95 14.22
N ALA A 240 4.15 -16.01 13.28
CA ALA A 240 4.19 -14.58 13.57
C ALA A 240 2.93 -14.10 14.32
N SER A 241 1.75 -14.64 14.01
CA SER A 241 0.51 -14.38 14.76
C SER A 241 0.61 -14.84 16.21
N SER A 242 1.16 -16.04 16.43
CA SER A 242 1.43 -16.57 17.76
C SER A 242 2.45 -15.71 18.52
N TYR A 243 3.48 -15.22 17.82
CA TYR A 243 4.48 -14.32 18.38
C TYR A 243 3.88 -13.01 18.88
N VAL A 244 3.09 -12.33 18.04
CA VAL A 244 2.46 -11.05 18.39
C VAL A 244 1.44 -11.22 19.51
N SER A 245 0.65 -12.30 19.46
CA SER A 245 -0.30 -12.62 20.53
C SER A 245 0.38 -12.80 21.89
N ALA A 246 1.60 -13.36 21.89
CA ALA A 246 2.41 -13.61 23.08
C ALA A 246 3.20 -12.40 23.61
N LEU A 247 3.15 -11.23 22.95
CA LEU A 247 3.80 -10.03 23.50
C LEU A 247 3.27 -9.71 24.91
N PRO A 248 4.09 -9.18 25.83
CA PRO A 248 3.65 -8.89 27.19
C PRO A 248 2.50 -7.87 27.19
N ALA A 249 1.57 -8.01 28.15
CA ALA A 249 0.49 -7.03 28.33
C ALA A 249 0.99 -5.70 28.93
N LEU A 250 2.12 -5.75 29.64
CA LEU A 250 2.82 -4.62 30.23
C LEU A 250 4.31 -4.69 29.85
N PRO A 251 4.67 -4.35 28.60
CA PRO A 251 6.07 -4.23 28.20
C PRO A 251 6.86 -3.21 29.03
N THR A 252 8.18 -3.38 29.06
CA THR A 252 9.14 -2.51 29.77
C THR A 252 10.40 -2.30 28.95
N GLY A 253 11.31 -1.45 29.44
CA GLY A 253 12.57 -1.14 28.79
C GLY A 253 12.49 0.09 27.91
N GLY A 254 13.63 0.51 27.38
CA GLY A 254 13.69 1.61 26.41
C GLY A 254 13.46 1.11 24.99
N THR A 255 13.98 1.83 24.00
CA THR A 255 13.68 1.59 22.59
C THR A 255 14.96 1.56 21.75
N ASP A 256 15.25 0.41 21.15
CA ASP A 256 16.36 0.17 20.23
C ASP A 256 15.95 -0.85 19.16
N ALA A 257 15.60 -0.34 17.97
CA ALA A 257 15.19 -1.16 16.84
C ALA A 257 16.37 -1.71 16.02
N SER A 258 17.62 -1.30 16.29
CA SER A 258 18.78 -1.52 15.41
C SER A 258 18.97 -2.99 15.02
N LYS A 259 19.18 -3.85 16.02
CA LYS A 259 19.36 -5.30 15.83
C LYS A 259 18.12 -6.00 15.27
N ALA A 260 16.93 -5.52 15.62
CA ALA A 260 15.67 -6.09 15.17
C ALA A 260 15.45 -5.80 13.67
N MET A 261 15.74 -4.58 13.24
CA MET A 261 15.71 -4.16 11.85
C MET A 261 16.79 -4.89 11.02
N GLU A 262 18.01 -5.00 11.54
CA GLU A 262 19.09 -5.78 10.93
C GLU A 262 18.71 -7.26 10.76
N THR A 263 18.05 -7.86 11.76
CA THR A 263 17.58 -9.25 11.69
C THR A 263 16.52 -9.43 10.61
N ALA A 264 15.56 -8.50 10.50
CA ALA A 264 14.54 -8.54 9.45
C ALA A 264 15.15 -8.38 8.05
N TYR A 265 16.09 -7.45 7.89
CA TYR A 265 16.83 -7.27 6.64
C TYR A 265 17.59 -8.56 6.27
N ASN A 266 18.39 -9.12 7.19
CA ASN A 266 19.16 -10.33 6.94
C ASN A 266 18.29 -11.55 6.62
N ALA A 267 17.07 -11.62 7.16
CA ALA A 267 16.13 -12.69 6.86
C ALA A 267 15.52 -12.58 5.45
N LEU A 268 15.49 -11.38 4.86
CA LEU A 268 14.81 -11.11 3.59
C LEU A 268 15.77 -10.83 2.43
N LYS A 269 17.01 -10.40 2.70
CA LYS A 269 17.95 -9.98 1.65
C LYS A 269 18.17 -11.05 0.59
N ALA A 270 18.19 -10.62 -0.66
CA ALA A 270 18.41 -11.51 -1.79
C ALA A 270 19.91 -11.66 -2.06
N THR A 271 20.36 -12.84 -2.44
CA THR A 271 21.70 -13.00 -3.03
C THR A 271 21.63 -12.84 -4.54
N THR A 272 22.69 -12.33 -5.16
CA THR A 272 22.74 -12.12 -6.62
C THR A 272 22.56 -13.43 -7.41
N ASP A 273 22.96 -14.56 -6.83
CA ASP A 273 22.83 -15.90 -7.42
C ASP A 273 21.52 -16.62 -7.07
N GLY A 274 20.65 -15.99 -6.27
CA GLY A 274 19.38 -16.57 -5.81
C GLY A 274 19.51 -17.75 -4.86
N SER A 275 20.68 -17.96 -4.25
CA SER A 275 20.92 -18.99 -3.23
C SER A 275 20.36 -18.66 -1.84
N ASP A 276 19.83 -17.45 -1.63
CA ASP A 276 19.19 -17.06 -0.37
C ASP A 276 17.98 -17.95 -0.01
N THR A 277 17.73 -18.08 1.29
CA THR A 277 16.70 -18.97 1.83
C THR A 277 15.30 -18.64 1.30
N GLU A 278 14.97 -17.36 1.13
CA GLU A 278 13.63 -16.97 0.68
C GLU A 278 13.44 -17.22 -0.81
N THR A 279 14.43 -16.89 -1.65
CA THR A 279 14.39 -17.23 -3.08
C THR A 279 14.22 -18.74 -3.29
N GLN A 280 15.00 -19.55 -2.57
CA GLN A 280 14.93 -21.00 -2.70
C GLN A 280 13.61 -21.56 -2.16
N ALA A 281 13.11 -21.08 -1.02
CA ALA A 281 11.81 -21.50 -0.49
C ALA A 281 10.67 -21.21 -1.47
N HIS A 282 10.64 -20.01 -2.07
CA HIS A 282 9.63 -19.67 -3.07
C HIS A 282 9.77 -20.49 -4.36
N LYS A 283 11.01 -20.74 -4.80
CA LYS A 283 11.31 -21.59 -5.96
C LYS A 283 10.84 -23.03 -5.77
N ASP A 284 11.01 -23.60 -4.58
CA ASP A 284 10.57 -24.97 -4.25
C ASP A 284 9.04 -25.12 -4.28
N ARG A 285 8.30 -24.02 -4.21
CA ARG A 285 6.83 -23.94 -4.39
C ARG A 285 6.40 -23.49 -5.78
N ASN A 286 7.32 -23.42 -6.74
CA ASN A 286 7.09 -22.98 -8.12
C ASN A 286 6.59 -21.52 -8.25
N HIS A 287 6.88 -20.65 -7.27
CA HIS A 287 6.59 -19.23 -7.43
C HIS A 287 7.58 -18.60 -8.41
N THR A 288 7.05 -17.98 -9.46
CA THR A 288 7.86 -17.33 -10.50
C THR A 288 8.24 -15.89 -10.14
N SER A 289 7.56 -15.29 -9.15
CA SER A 289 7.95 -14.00 -8.56
C SER A 289 7.38 -13.84 -7.15
N PHE A 290 8.06 -13.05 -6.31
CA PHE A 290 7.54 -12.67 -4.99
C PHE A 290 8.10 -11.31 -4.54
N THR A 291 7.39 -10.65 -3.63
CA THR A 291 7.82 -9.36 -3.06
C THR A 291 8.25 -9.52 -1.61
N ARG A 292 9.28 -8.79 -1.21
CA ARG A 292 9.83 -8.79 0.16
C ARG A 292 9.39 -7.54 0.90
N TYR A 293 8.82 -7.70 2.09
CA TYR A 293 8.27 -6.61 2.89
C TYR A 293 8.83 -6.60 4.32
N ILE A 294 9.11 -5.42 4.84
CA ILE A 294 9.33 -5.19 6.27
C ILE A 294 8.23 -4.26 6.76
N VAL A 295 7.63 -4.58 7.91
CA VAL A 295 6.72 -3.67 8.62
C VAL A 295 7.40 -3.28 9.92
N LEU A 296 7.88 -2.04 10.00
CA LEU A 296 8.55 -1.48 11.17
C LEU A 296 7.58 -0.57 11.94
N MET A 297 7.37 -0.84 13.23
CA MET A 297 6.47 -0.04 14.06
C MET A 297 7.14 0.37 15.37
N THR A 298 7.01 1.64 15.74
CA THR A 298 7.38 2.18 17.06
C THR A 298 6.39 3.24 17.54
N ASP A 299 6.28 3.38 18.86
CA ASP A 299 5.57 4.49 19.51
C ASP A 299 6.51 5.56 20.10
N GLY A 300 7.81 5.43 19.83
CA GLY A 300 8.87 6.18 20.50
C GLY A 300 9.99 6.60 19.56
N GLU A 301 11.02 7.15 20.17
CA GLU A 301 12.30 7.47 19.54
C GLU A 301 13.38 6.49 20.04
N MET A 302 14.49 6.34 19.33
CA MET A 302 15.52 5.39 19.73
C MET A 302 16.25 5.91 20.98
N THR A 303 16.06 5.28 22.14
CA THR A 303 16.63 5.71 23.43
C THR A 303 17.65 4.73 24.03
N GLY A 304 17.72 3.51 23.50
CA GLY A 304 18.50 2.42 24.11
C GLY A 304 18.04 2.15 25.54
N LYS A 305 18.98 1.92 26.46
CA LYS A 305 18.68 1.68 27.89
C LYS A 305 18.27 2.93 28.67
N SER A 306 18.19 4.08 28.02
CA SER A 306 17.90 5.37 28.63
C SER A 306 16.49 5.86 28.30
N SER A 307 16.12 7.02 28.84
CA SER A 307 14.91 7.76 28.49
C SER A 307 15.16 8.90 27.49
N SER A 308 16.40 9.05 27.02
CA SER A 308 16.81 10.13 26.14
C SER A 308 17.10 9.60 24.74
N TRP A 309 16.71 10.35 23.72
CA TRP A 309 17.05 10.03 22.35
C TRP A 309 18.56 9.83 22.15
N ASN A 310 18.92 8.80 21.40
CA ASN A 310 20.27 8.42 21.05
C ASN A 310 20.42 8.45 19.52
N SER A 311 21.18 9.44 19.05
CA SER A 311 21.40 9.64 17.61
C SER A 311 22.14 8.50 16.92
N ALA A 312 23.00 7.78 17.64
CA ALA A 312 23.75 6.66 17.05
C ALA A 312 22.81 5.49 16.76
N LEU A 313 21.94 5.13 17.72
CA LEU A 313 20.95 4.07 17.53
C LEU A 313 19.92 4.45 16.44
N ASP A 314 19.49 5.71 16.41
CA ASP A 314 18.64 6.25 15.34
C ASP A 314 19.29 6.06 13.97
N GLN A 315 20.59 6.43 13.86
CA GLN A 315 21.33 6.29 12.62
C GLN A 315 21.55 4.82 12.21
N ASP A 316 21.80 3.92 13.16
CA ASP A 316 21.95 2.48 12.88
C ASP A 316 20.67 1.90 12.27
N VAL A 317 19.50 2.30 12.77
CA VAL A 317 18.21 1.90 12.19
C VAL A 317 18.05 2.47 10.76
N ARG A 318 18.38 3.74 10.55
CA ARG A 318 18.34 4.36 9.20
C ARG A 318 19.24 3.64 8.20
N ASN A 319 20.45 3.27 8.62
CA ASN A 319 21.40 2.53 7.80
C ASN A 319 20.82 1.17 7.38
N ALA A 320 20.27 0.40 8.32
CA ALA A 320 19.62 -0.87 8.02
C ALA A 320 18.40 -0.71 7.09
N CYS A 321 17.60 0.34 7.27
CA CYS A 321 16.52 0.68 6.35
C CYS A 321 17.03 1.04 4.94
N ALA A 322 18.13 1.79 4.84
CA ALA A 322 18.73 2.14 3.57
C ALA A 322 19.26 0.91 2.82
N GLU A 323 19.93 -0.01 3.52
CA GLU A 323 20.39 -1.29 2.96
C GLU A 323 19.23 -2.14 2.46
N ALA A 324 18.18 -2.32 3.29
CA ALA A 324 17.01 -3.08 2.89
C ALA A 324 16.31 -2.48 1.65
N LYS A 325 16.19 -1.15 1.58
CA LYS A 325 15.64 -0.46 0.40
C LYS A 325 16.51 -0.66 -0.85
N ALA A 326 17.83 -0.60 -0.71
CA ALA A 326 18.78 -0.81 -1.81
C ALA A 326 18.66 -2.24 -2.39
N ASP A 327 18.38 -3.22 -1.53
CA ASP A 327 18.14 -4.62 -1.91
C ASP A 327 16.69 -4.89 -2.40
N GLY A 328 15.90 -3.84 -2.63
CA GLY A 328 14.55 -3.94 -3.19
C GLY A 328 13.48 -4.39 -2.19
N ILE A 329 13.79 -4.45 -0.90
CA ILE A 329 12.82 -4.77 0.15
C ILE A 329 11.94 -3.53 0.39
N GLN A 330 10.63 -3.74 0.35
CA GLN A 330 9.64 -2.69 0.59
C GLN A 330 9.40 -2.54 2.09
N ILE A 331 9.56 -1.34 2.62
CA ILE A 331 9.40 -1.03 4.04
C ILE A 331 8.14 -0.21 4.23
N PHE A 332 7.21 -0.75 5.01
CA PHE A 332 6.09 -0.04 5.62
C PHE A 332 6.46 0.38 7.03
N THR A 333 6.11 1.60 7.43
CA THR A 333 6.43 2.11 8.76
C THR A 333 5.20 2.65 9.47
N VAL A 334 5.09 2.39 10.77
CA VAL A 334 3.95 2.83 11.60
C VAL A 334 4.46 3.55 12.85
N ALA A 335 4.31 4.88 12.86
CA ALA A 335 4.68 5.76 13.98
C ALA A 335 3.48 6.00 14.89
N PHE A 336 3.19 5.05 15.77
CA PHE A 336 1.95 5.04 16.54
C PHE A 336 2.03 5.94 17.78
N MET A 337 1.36 7.10 17.74
CA MET A 337 1.42 8.09 18.83
C MET A 337 2.87 8.44 19.21
N ALA A 338 3.77 8.47 18.22
CA ALA A 338 5.20 8.63 18.42
C ALA A 338 5.62 10.12 18.48
N PRO A 339 6.71 10.44 19.20
CA PRO A 339 7.32 11.78 19.16
C PRO A 339 7.90 12.10 17.79
N GLN A 340 8.23 13.37 17.55
CA GLN A 340 8.70 13.83 16.23
C GLN A 340 9.93 13.06 15.72
N LYS A 341 10.89 12.74 16.59
CA LYS A 341 12.07 11.94 16.20
C LYS A 341 11.72 10.55 15.70
N GLY A 342 10.80 9.87 16.38
CA GLY A 342 10.27 8.58 15.93
C GLY A 342 9.57 8.68 14.58
N LYS A 343 8.77 9.73 14.38
CA LYS A 343 8.13 10.02 13.09
C LYS A 343 9.14 10.27 11.97
N ASP A 344 10.16 11.08 12.23
CA ASP A 344 11.22 11.40 11.25
C ASP A 344 12.05 10.16 10.87
N LEU A 345 12.32 9.27 11.83
CA LEU A 345 12.97 7.98 11.59
C LEU A 345 12.12 7.09 10.69
N LEU A 346 10.85 6.92 11.03
CA LEU A 346 9.97 6.04 10.28
C LEU A 346 9.60 6.58 8.90
N LEU A 347 9.53 7.90 8.73
CA LEU A 347 9.34 8.51 7.42
C LEU A 347 10.52 8.25 6.48
N ASP A 348 11.75 8.32 6.99
CA ASP A 348 12.97 8.03 6.23
C ASP A 348 13.14 6.53 5.93
N CYS A 349 12.74 5.66 6.87
CA CYS A 349 12.77 4.22 6.66
C CYS A 349 11.78 3.73 5.60
N ALA A 350 10.62 4.37 5.42
CA ALA A 350 9.62 3.94 4.46
C ALA A 350 10.14 3.97 3.01
N SER A 351 9.82 2.94 2.22
CA SER A 351 10.28 2.86 0.81
C SER A 351 9.58 3.86 -0.13
N ALA A 352 8.42 4.37 0.27
CA ALA A 352 7.67 5.38 -0.46
C ALA A 352 6.89 6.27 0.53
N PRO A 353 6.53 7.51 0.17
CA PRO A 353 5.72 8.37 1.04
C PRO A 353 4.39 7.73 1.46
N GLY A 354 3.76 6.96 0.57
CA GLY A 354 2.54 6.20 0.86
C GLY A 354 2.74 4.98 1.76
N ASN A 355 3.97 4.66 2.18
CA ASN A 355 4.27 3.53 3.05
C ASN A 355 4.55 3.96 4.50
N ALA A 356 4.53 5.27 4.79
CA ALA A 356 4.72 5.82 6.13
C ALA A 356 3.37 6.21 6.75
N TYR A 357 3.03 5.60 7.88
CA TYR A 357 1.78 5.80 8.59
C TYR A 357 2.05 6.43 9.97
N GLN A 358 1.22 7.37 10.37
CA GLN A 358 1.34 8.08 11.66
C GLN A 358 0.00 8.05 12.42
N PRO A 359 -0.46 6.88 12.89
CA PRO A 359 -1.69 6.80 13.64
C PRO A 359 -1.58 7.49 15.00
N ASP A 360 -2.54 8.34 15.33
CA ASP A 360 -2.66 9.02 16.63
C ASP A 360 -3.67 8.33 17.57
N ASN A 361 -4.40 7.32 17.07
CA ASN A 361 -5.39 6.56 17.82
C ASN A 361 -5.50 5.11 17.33
N MET A 362 -6.19 4.27 18.12
CA MET A 362 -6.35 2.83 17.84
C MET A 362 -7.11 2.55 16.53
N ALA A 363 -8.16 3.31 16.21
CA ALA A 363 -8.95 3.08 15.01
C ALA A 363 -8.11 3.33 13.75
N LYS A 364 -7.33 4.41 13.75
CA LYS A 364 -6.38 4.71 12.66
C LYS A 364 -5.28 3.65 12.57
N LEU A 365 -4.76 3.17 13.71
CA LEU A 365 -3.77 2.08 13.71
C LEU A 365 -4.30 0.81 13.03
N VAL A 366 -5.53 0.41 13.34
CA VAL A 366 -6.18 -0.75 12.72
C VAL A 366 -6.40 -0.53 11.22
N ALA A 367 -6.84 0.68 10.82
CA ALA A 367 -7.02 1.03 9.42
C ALA A 367 -5.69 1.01 8.64
N ASP A 368 -4.63 1.58 9.21
CA ASP A 368 -3.29 1.63 8.61
C ASP A 368 -2.73 0.20 8.39
N PHE A 369 -2.90 -0.72 9.36
CA PHE A 369 -2.52 -2.14 9.18
C PHE A 369 -3.37 -2.84 8.11
N GLY A 370 -4.64 -2.46 7.95
CA GLY A 370 -5.50 -2.93 6.87
C GLY A 370 -5.03 -2.46 5.49
N GLU A 371 -4.59 -1.20 5.38
CA GLU A 371 -4.02 -0.66 4.14
C GLU A 371 -2.68 -1.31 3.80
N ILE A 372 -1.82 -1.56 4.80
CA ILE A 372 -0.59 -2.35 4.62
C ILE A 372 -0.92 -3.74 4.08
N ALA A 373 -1.93 -4.41 4.65
CA ALA A 373 -2.37 -5.73 4.17
C ALA A 373 -2.84 -5.66 2.70
N ALA A 374 -3.65 -4.66 2.35
CA ALA A 374 -4.14 -4.46 0.98
C ALA A 374 -2.99 -4.22 -0.01
N LYS A 375 -2.03 -3.36 0.32
CA LYS A 375 -0.84 -3.10 -0.51
C LYS A 375 0.09 -4.31 -0.62
N ALA A 376 0.29 -5.04 0.48
CA ALA A 376 1.11 -6.24 0.44
C ALA A 376 0.46 -7.35 -0.39
N THR A 377 -0.87 -7.49 -0.32
CA THR A 377 -1.61 -8.55 -1.04
C THR A 377 -1.87 -8.21 -2.50
N SER A 378 -1.79 -6.93 -2.92
CA SER A 378 -1.84 -6.59 -4.35
C SER A 378 -0.67 -7.20 -5.14
N SER A 379 0.46 -7.53 -4.49
CA SER A 379 1.53 -8.27 -5.17
C SER A 379 1.18 -9.73 -5.43
N LEU A 380 0.20 -10.31 -4.74
CA LEU A 380 -0.24 -11.69 -4.95
C LEU A 380 -1.06 -11.84 -6.24
N THR A 381 -1.73 -10.78 -6.66
CA THR A 381 -2.68 -10.76 -7.80
C THR A 381 -2.09 -10.17 -9.07
N ARG A 382 -0.75 -10.10 -9.18
CA ARG A 382 -0.03 -9.28 -10.16
C ARG A 382 -0.60 -9.35 -11.58
N LEU A 383 -1.43 -8.36 -11.92
CA LEU A 383 -1.79 -7.98 -13.27
C LEU A 383 -0.51 -7.41 -13.90
N THR A 384 0.09 -8.13 -14.85
CA THR A 384 1.15 -7.54 -15.66
C THR A 384 0.50 -6.59 -16.66
N ASN A 385 0.70 -5.29 -16.44
CA ASN A 385 0.38 -4.23 -17.41
C ASN A 385 1.31 -4.31 -18.63
#